data_AF-A0A7Y3MXV0-F1
#
_entry.id   AF-A0A7Y3MXV0-F1
#
_cell.length_a   1.000
_cell.length_b   1.000
_cell.length_c   1.000
_cell.angle_alpha   90.00
_cell.angle_beta   90.00
_cell.angle_gamma   90.00
#
_symmetry.space_group_name_H-M   'P 1'
#
loop_
_entity.id
_entity.type
_entity.pdbx_description
1 polymer ?
#
loop_
_entity_poly.entity_id
_entity_poly.type
_entity_poly.pdbx_seq_one_letter_code
_entity_poly.pdbx_strand_id
1 'polypeptide(L)'
;MNVRMWRGVVTPVLVCVMAPLGLTGQESLHTVAGLDGTVAFEVSTRDDVRICRHGINRGSWRGWRGDECADGSVTIVLEVDRGEVRDVDHLRPGRPAPEPDVDLGWVSTADAARFLLDLVPVSHPEVAEDALHMAALVDSVMLWPDLERFAGNRDLSEDVREAALFWLGQEAAAEAVRGITRVLEASDESVNIKEAAVFALSQRPDSVSVPLLLDVARSADHPDVKESAFFWLSQKDDPRVLEFFLEVLRGQ
;
A
#
# COMPACT_ATOMS: atom_id res chain seq x y z
N MET A 1 31.35 -83.09 3.00
CA MET A 1 30.08 -82.43 2.65
C MET A 1 30.10 -81.03 3.23
N ASN A 2 30.30 -80.00 2.40
CA ASN A 2 30.36 -78.60 2.83
C ASN A 2 29.17 -77.85 2.23
N VAL A 3 28.28 -77.35 3.09
CA VAL A 3 27.13 -76.51 2.70
C VAL A 3 27.61 -75.06 2.66
N ARG A 4 27.68 -74.48 1.46
CA ARG A 4 28.01 -73.07 1.24
C ARG A 4 26.72 -72.24 1.32
N MET A 5 26.61 -71.47 2.39
CA MET A 5 25.53 -70.50 2.66
C MET A 5 25.72 -69.29 1.73
N TRP A 6 24.77 -69.06 0.81
CA TRP A 6 24.70 -67.84 -0.01
C TRP A 6 23.98 -66.75 0.79
N ARG A 7 24.67 -65.66 1.13
CA ARG A 7 24.06 -64.43 1.64
C ARG A 7 23.80 -63.51 0.44
N GLY A 8 22.54 -63.37 0.03
CA GLY A 8 22.13 -62.35 -0.92
C GLY A 8 22.17 -60.98 -0.27
N VAL A 9 22.95 -60.05 -0.83
CA VAL A 9 22.92 -58.63 -0.47
C VAL A 9 21.79 -58.01 -1.28
N VAL A 10 20.73 -57.57 -0.60
CA VAL A 10 19.67 -56.76 -1.22
C VAL A 10 20.05 -55.30 -0.98
N THR A 11 20.52 -54.62 -2.03
CA THR A 11 20.74 -53.18 -2.01
C THR A 11 19.38 -52.49 -2.15
N PRO A 12 18.95 -51.62 -1.21
CA PRO A 12 17.72 -50.87 -1.39
C PRO A 12 17.96 -49.82 -2.48
N VAL A 13 17.18 -49.87 -3.56
CA VAL A 13 17.08 -48.77 -4.52
C VAL A 13 16.28 -47.68 -3.82
N LEU A 14 16.96 -46.63 -3.37
CA LEU A 14 16.35 -45.41 -2.86
C LEU A 14 15.74 -44.67 -4.06
N VAL A 15 14.43 -44.84 -4.28
CA VAL A 15 13.69 -44.01 -5.23
C VAL A 15 13.50 -42.64 -4.55
N CYS A 16 14.37 -41.68 -4.89
CA CYS A 16 14.11 -40.27 -4.62
C CYS A 16 12.89 -39.85 -5.45
N VAL A 17 11.72 -39.81 -4.82
CA VAL A 17 10.60 -39.04 -5.32
C VAL A 17 11.03 -37.57 -5.20
N MET A 18 11.46 -36.99 -6.33
CA MET A 18 11.64 -35.55 -6.46
C MET A 18 10.24 -34.93 -6.36
N ALA A 19 9.85 -34.49 -5.16
CA ALA A 19 8.76 -33.54 -5.05
C ALA A 19 9.16 -32.30 -5.87
N PRO A 20 8.25 -31.69 -6.65
CA PRO A 20 8.55 -30.40 -7.25
C PRO A 20 8.89 -29.46 -6.10
N LEU A 21 10.11 -28.91 -6.14
CA LEU A 21 10.48 -27.78 -5.29
C LEU A 21 9.49 -26.67 -5.66
N GLY A 22 8.45 -26.51 -4.83
CA GLY A 22 7.67 -25.29 -4.86
C GLY A 22 8.66 -24.16 -4.62
N LEU A 23 8.83 -23.31 -5.63
CA LEU A 23 9.55 -22.04 -5.46
C LEU A 23 8.88 -21.35 -4.27
N THR A 24 9.66 -21.14 -3.20
CA THR A 24 9.19 -20.32 -2.09
C THR A 24 8.84 -18.94 -2.67
N GLY A 25 7.67 -18.38 -2.34
CA GLY A 25 7.11 -17.18 -3.00
C GLY A 25 8.03 -15.94 -3.09
N GLN A 26 9.12 -15.90 -2.33
CA GLN A 26 10.15 -14.87 -2.44
C GLN A 26 11.04 -15.06 -3.69
N GLU A 27 11.36 -16.30 -4.09
CA GLU A 27 12.12 -16.57 -5.32
C GLU A 27 11.33 -16.23 -6.59
N SER A 28 10.00 -16.29 -6.56
CA SER A 28 9.16 -16.08 -7.75
C SER A 28 8.98 -14.61 -8.13
N LEU A 29 9.04 -13.65 -7.19
CA LEU A 29 8.96 -12.23 -7.54
C LEU A 29 10.30 -11.63 -7.96
N HIS A 30 11.43 -12.18 -7.48
CA HIS A 30 12.76 -11.78 -7.93
C HIS A 30 13.01 -12.10 -9.42
N THR A 31 12.27 -13.04 -10.01
CA THR A 31 12.40 -13.36 -11.43
C THR A 31 11.68 -12.38 -12.35
N VAL A 32 10.78 -11.52 -11.84
CA VAL A 32 9.99 -10.56 -12.64
C VAL A 32 10.89 -9.67 -13.50
N ALA A 33 12.05 -9.26 -12.98
CA ALA A 33 13.02 -8.46 -13.72
C ALA A 33 13.63 -9.16 -14.96
N GLY A 34 13.41 -10.47 -15.12
CA GLY A 34 13.83 -11.25 -16.29
C GLY A 34 12.68 -11.75 -17.16
N LEU A 35 11.45 -11.31 -16.90
CA LEU A 35 10.26 -11.68 -17.66
C LEU A 35 9.88 -10.59 -18.67
N ASP A 36 9.03 -10.97 -19.62
CA ASP A 36 8.35 -10.09 -20.57
C ASP A 36 6.88 -10.55 -20.68
N GLY A 37 5.97 -9.63 -20.98
CA GLY A 37 4.55 -9.90 -21.11
C GLY A 37 3.77 -9.70 -19.82
N THR A 38 2.59 -10.31 -19.74
CA THR A 38 1.70 -10.18 -18.59
C THR A 38 2.07 -11.18 -17.50
N VAL A 39 2.38 -10.70 -16.30
CA VAL A 39 2.68 -11.52 -15.13
C VAL A 39 1.57 -11.34 -14.09
N ALA A 40 1.03 -12.43 -13.54
CA ALA A 40 0.03 -12.35 -12.48
C ALA A 40 0.41 -13.15 -11.24
N PHE A 41 -0.04 -12.68 -10.08
CA PHE A 41 0.06 -13.41 -8.82
C PHE A 41 -1.11 -13.08 -7.89
N GLU A 42 -1.50 -14.04 -7.05
CA GLU A 42 -2.56 -13.89 -6.06
C GLU A 42 -1.97 -13.68 -4.65
N VAL A 43 -2.54 -12.74 -3.89
CA VAL A 43 -2.08 -12.38 -2.55
C VAL A 43 -3.26 -12.05 -1.64
N SER A 44 -3.11 -12.34 -0.34
CA SER A 44 -4.12 -11.99 0.67
C SER A 44 -4.25 -10.48 0.87
N THR A 45 -5.49 -10.00 0.97
CA THR A 45 -5.84 -8.61 1.29
C THR A 45 -6.20 -8.44 2.75
N ARG A 46 -6.11 -7.21 3.26
CA ARG A 46 -6.58 -6.86 4.61
C ARG A 46 -8.07 -7.20 4.78
N ASP A 47 -8.49 -7.52 5.99
CA ASP A 47 -9.89 -7.88 6.31
C ASP A 47 -10.91 -6.77 5.99
N ASP A 48 -10.47 -5.51 6.01
CA ASP A 48 -11.30 -4.35 5.72
C ASP A 48 -11.37 -4.01 4.22
N VAL A 49 -10.64 -4.73 3.36
CA VAL A 49 -10.56 -4.52 1.92
C VAL A 49 -11.47 -5.50 1.18
N ARG A 50 -12.26 -4.95 0.24
CA ARG A 50 -13.06 -5.73 -0.71
C ARG A 50 -12.74 -5.27 -2.13
N ILE A 51 -12.41 -6.20 -3.02
CA ILE A 51 -12.19 -5.92 -4.44
C ILE A 51 -13.52 -6.07 -5.16
N CYS A 52 -14.04 -5.00 -5.76
CA CYS A 52 -15.33 -5.01 -6.43
C CYS A 52 -15.18 -4.73 -7.94
N ARG A 53 -16.19 -5.11 -8.73
CA ARG A 53 -16.20 -4.92 -10.19
C ARG A 53 -15.92 -3.47 -10.60
N HIS A 54 -16.39 -2.50 -9.82
CA HIS A 54 -16.26 -1.08 -10.12
C HIS A 54 -15.26 -0.32 -9.23
N GLY A 55 -14.46 -1.03 -8.42
CA GLY A 55 -13.42 -0.41 -7.60
C GLY A 55 -13.15 -1.16 -6.30
N ILE A 56 -12.40 -0.54 -5.39
CA ILE A 56 -12.03 -1.13 -4.10
C ILE A 56 -12.83 -0.47 -2.98
N ASN A 57 -13.32 -1.27 -2.04
CA ASN A 57 -14.08 -0.80 -0.89
C ASN A 57 -13.30 -1.05 0.41
N ARG A 58 -13.08 0.02 1.19
CA ARG A 58 -12.55 -0.05 2.56
C ARG A 58 -13.51 0.61 3.54
N GLY A 59 -14.09 -0.19 4.42
CA GLY A 59 -14.85 0.22 5.63
C GLY A 59 -15.58 1.57 5.61
N SER A 60 -16.91 1.50 5.43
CA SER A 60 -17.92 2.58 5.56
C SER A 60 -18.07 3.52 4.34
N TRP A 61 -19.08 3.27 3.50
CA TRP A 61 -20.22 4.16 3.20
C TRP A 61 -21.23 3.37 2.34
N ARG A 62 -22.50 3.80 2.31
CA ARG A 62 -23.63 3.11 1.63
C ARG A 62 -23.56 3.09 0.08
N GLY A 63 -22.43 2.81 -0.53
CA GLY A 63 -22.30 2.41 -1.93
C GLY A 63 -21.44 1.14 -1.90
N TRP A 64 -21.89 -0.03 -2.29
CA TRP A 64 -22.56 -0.37 -3.53
C TRP A 64 -23.49 -1.55 -3.23
N ARG A 65 -24.77 -1.30 -2.92
CA ARG A 65 -25.71 -2.42 -2.78
C ARG A 65 -25.95 -3.01 -4.17
N GLY A 66 -25.30 -4.15 -4.44
CA GLY A 66 -25.45 -4.90 -5.69
C GLY A 66 -24.19 -4.98 -6.56
N ASP A 67 -23.03 -4.49 -6.11
CA ASP A 67 -21.78 -4.75 -6.84
C ASP A 67 -21.25 -6.15 -6.52
N GLU A 68 -20.59 -6.76 -7.50
CA GLU A 68 -19.90 -8.04 -7.31
C GLU A 68 -18.55 -7.76 -6.67
N CYS A 69 -18.37 -8.21 -5.42
CA CYS A 69 -17.13 -8.06 -4.68
C CYS A 69 -16.56 -9.43 -4.30
N ALA A 70 -15.23 -9.51 -4.29
CA ALA A 70 -14.43 -10.60 -3.75
C ALA A 70 -13.65 -10.09 -2.53
N ASP A 71 -13.50 -10.96 -1.55
CA ASP A 71 -12.89 -10.66 -0.25
C ASP A 71 -11.73 -11.66 -0.02
N GLY A 72 -10.73 -11.24 0.76
CA GLY A 72 -9.67 -12.11 1.28
C GLY A 72 -8.48 -12.35 0.36
N SER A 73 -8.58 -12.04 -0.94
CA SER A 73 -7.44 -12.00 -1.86
C SER A 73 -7.65 -11.05 -3.03
N VAL A 74 -6.54 -10.71 -3.68
CA VAL A 74 -6.51 -9.98 -4.93
C VAL A 74 -5.48 -10.62 -5.87
N THR A 75 -5.84 -10.74 -7.14
CA THR A 75 -4.88 -11.09 -8.19
C THR A 75 -4.31 -9.80 -8.75
N ILE A 76 -3.01 -9.58 -8.54
CA ILE A 76 -2.26 -8.46 -9.08
C ILE A 76 -1.73 -8.88 -10.46
N VAL A 77 -1.86 -7.98 -11.43
CA VAL A 77 -1.41 -8.17 -12.80
C VAL A 77 -0.41 -7.09 -13.14
N LEU A 78 0.73 -7.50 -13.68
CA LEU A 78 1.82 -6.63 -14.10
C LEU A 78 1.96 -6.74 -15.62
N GLU A 79 2.17 -5.61 -16.29
CA GLU A 79 2.75 -5.62 -17.63
C GLU A 79 4.26 -5.40 -17.53
N VAL A 80 5.05 -6.33 -18.07
CA VAL A 80 6.52 -6.27 -18.04
C VAL A 80 7.05 -6.13 -19.46
N ASP A 81 7.86 -5.09 -19.70
CA ASP A 81 8.57 -4.85 -20.97
C ASP A 81 10.06 -4.71 -20.70
N ARG A 82 10.83 -5.64 -21.26
CA ARG A 82 12.29 -5.73 -21.16
C ARG A 82 12.76 -5.78 -19.70
N GLY A 83 12.05 -6.55 -18.88
CA GLY A 83 12.31 -6.69 -17.45
C GLY A 83 11.93 -5.48 -16.58
N GLU A 84 11.30 -4.45 -17.15
CA GLU A 84 10.76 -3.30 -16.42
C GLU A 84 9.25 -3.42 -16.29
N VAL A 85 8.72 -3.22 -15.08
CA VAL A 85 7.27 -3.14 -14.86
C VAL A 85 6.75 -1.82 -15.44
N ARG A 86 5.80 -1.92 -16.37
CA ARG A 86 5.17 -0.81 -17.10
C ARG A 86 3.77 -0.47 -16.59
N ASP A 87 3.11 -1.43 -15.96
CA ASP A 87 1.75 -1.29 -15.44
C ASP A 87 1.55 -2.20 -14.24
N VAL A 88 0.70 -1.77 -13.29
CA VAL A 88 0.29 -2.55 -12.12
C VAL A 88 -1.23 -2.40 -11.98
N ASP A 89 -1.99 -3.44 -12.32
CA ASP A 89 -3.44 -3.49 -12.11
C ASP A 89 -3.81 -4.71 -11.23
N HIS A 90 -5.09 -4.89 -11.00
CA HIS A 90 -5.67 -6.02 -10.32
C HIS A 90 -6.90 -6.55 -11.05
N LEU A 91 -7.13 -7.86 -10.94
CA LEU A 91 -8.32 -8.45 -11.49
C LEU A 91 -9.56 -8.03 -10.70
N ARG A 92 -10.60 -7.64 -11.45
CA ARG A 92 -11.89 -7.22 -10.91
C ARG A 92 -12.94 -8.32 -11.08
N PRO A 93 -13.76 -8.62 -10.06
CA PRO A 93 -14.82 -9.63 -10.18
C PRO A 93 -15.78 -9.36 -11.34
N GLY A 94 -16.19 -10.44 -12.03
CA GLY A 94 -17.15 -10.39 -13.14
C GLY A 94 -16.59 -9.76 -14.43
N ARG A 95 -15.29 -9.49 -14.50
CA ARG A 95 -14.58 -9.16 -15.75
C ARG A 95 -13.86 -10.42 -16.27
N PRO A 96 -13.93 -10.72 -17.57
CA PRO A 96 -13.03 -11.70 -18.16
C PRO A 96 -11.59 -11.25 -17.91
N ALA A 97 -10.80 -12.09 -17.25
CA ALA A 97 -9.37 -11.89 -17.11
C ALA A 97 -8.66 -12.63 -18.25
N PRO A 98 -7.74 -11.99 -18.97
CA PRO A 98 -6.87 -12.73 -19.89
C PRO A 98 -6.00 -13.71 -19.09
N GLU A 99 -5.65 -14.85 -19.69
CA GLU A 99 -4.63 -15.72 -19.12
C GLU A 99 -3.28 -14.98 -19.18
N PRO A 100 -2.56 -14.84 -18.06
CA PRO A 100 -1.25 -14.19 -18.06
C PRO A 100 -0.22 -15.05 -18.80
N ASP A 101 0.80 -14.41 -19.37
CA ASP A 101 1.94 -15.11 -19.96
C ASP A 101 2.70 -15.90 -18.90
N VAL A 102 2.78 -15.35 -17.67
CA VAL A 102 3.37 -16.00 -16.50
C VAL A 102 2.44 -15.88 -15.30
N ASP A 103 1.98 -17.02 -14.78
CA ASP A 103 1.24 -17.11 -13.52
C ASP A 103 2.21 -17.59 -12.41
N LEU A 104 2.49 -16.71 -11.44
CA LEU A 104 3.31 -17.04 -10.28
C LEU A 104 2.50 -17.70 -9.15
N GLY A 105 1.18 -17.80 -9.32
CA GLY A 105 0.25 -18.35 -8.35
C GLY A 105 0.19 -17.52 -7.06
N TRP A 106 0.02 -18.23 -5.94
CA TRP A 106 -0.06 -17.60 -4.63
C TRP A 106 1.30 -17.12 -4.14
N VAL A 107 1.37 -15.85 -3.77
CA VAL A 107 2.54 -15.19 -3.21
C VAL A 107 2.29 -14.77 -1.78
N SER A 108 3.33 -14.84 -0.94
CA SER A 108 3.21 -14.42 0.46
C SER A 108 2.98 -12.90 0.55
N THR A 109 2.16 -12.47 1.50
CA THR A 109 1.86 -11.04 1.66
C THR A 109 3.11 -10.19 1.90
N ALA A 110 4.08 -10.73 2.62
CA ALA A 110 5.33 -10.04 2.89
C ALA A 110 6.18 -9.84 1.63
N ASP A 111 6.19 -10.82 0.72
CA ASP A 111 6.96 -10.73 -0.52
C ASP A 111 6.27 -9.82 -1.53
N ALA A 112 4.95 -9.94 -1.67
CA ALA A 112 4.16 -9.04 -2.50
C ALA A 112 4.29 -7.57 -2.05
N ALA A 113 4.14 -7.30 -0.75
CA ALA A 113 4.28 -5.95 -0.21
C ALA A 113 5.68 -5.38 -0.47
N ARG A 114 6.75 -6.15 -0.19
CA ARG A 114 8.12 -5.69 -0.44
C ARG A 114 8.37 -5.40 -1.91
N PHE A 115 7.98 -6.31 -2.79
CA PHE A 115 8.12 -6.13 -4.23
C PHE A 115 7.43 -4.86 -4.72
N LEU A 116 6.18 -4.63 -4.33
CA LEU A 116 5.44 -3.44 -4.71
C LEU A 116 6.07 -2.15 -4.15
N LEU A 117 6.55 -2.17 -2.91
CA LEU A 117 7.26 -1.02 -2.31
C LEU A 117 8.61 -0.77 -3.00
N ASP A 118 9.32 -1.82 -3.43
CA ASP A 118 10.60 -1.72 -4.14
C ASP A 118 10.43 -1.16 -5.57
N LEU A 119 9.24 -1.26 -6.18
CA LEU A 119 8.92 -0.63 -7.46
C LEU A 119 8.81 0.90 -7.37
N VAL A 120 8.29 1.42 -6.25
CA VAL A 120 7.99 2.87 -6.08
C VAL A 120 9.18 3.79 -6.45
N PRO A 121 10.42 3.57 -5.95
CA PRO A 121 11.53 4.48 -6.23
C PRO A 121 12.19 4.31 -7.60
N VAL A 122 11.90 3.22 -8.33
CA VAL A 122 12.59 2.89 -9.59
C VAL A 122 11.68 3.00 -10.82
N SER A 123 10.37 3.13 -10.61
CA SER A 123 9.37 3.14 -11.67
C SER A 123 8.93 4.55 -12.06
N HIS A 124 8.24 4.65 -13.20
CA HIS A 124 7.53 5.88 -13.58
C HIS A 124 6.46 6.24 -12.54
N PRO A 125 6.15 7.54 -12.30
CA PRO A 125 5.17 7.96 -11.29
C PRO A 125 3.85 7.21 -11.28
N GLU A 126 3.23 7.02 -12.45
CA GLU A 126 1.98 6.25 -12.60
C GLU A 126 2.10 4.82 -12.04
N VAL A 127 3.13 4.09 -12.45
CA VAL A 127 3.43 2.73 -11.96
C VAL A 127 3.75 2.74 -10.46
N ALA A 128 4.45 3.77 -9.97
CA ALA A 128 4.80 3.90 -8.57
C ALA A 128 3.55 4.14 -7.70
N GLU A 129 2.61 4.96 -8.15
CA GLU A 129 1.32 5.20 -7.49
C GLU A 129 0.47 3.93 -7.44
N ASP A 130 0.37 3.20 -8.55
CA ASP A 130 -0.39 1.94 -8.60
C ASP A 130 0.25 0.86 -7.73
N ALA A 131 1.58 0.75 -7.76
CA ALA A 131 2.30 -0.16 -6.87
C ALA A 131 2.06 0.18 -5.40
N LEU A 132 2.08 1.48 -5.06
CA LEU A 132 1.80 1.97 -3.71
C LEU A 132 0.36 1.69 -3.28
N HIS A 133 -0.60 1.91 -4.19
CA HIS A 133 -2.00 1.59 -3.99
C HIS A 133 -2.17 0.11 -3.66
N MET A 134 -1.61 -0.77 -4.48
CA MET A 134 -1.70 -2.22 -4.29
C MET A 134 -0.97 -2.67 -3.02
N ALA A 135 0.20 -2.10 -2.70
CA ALA A 135 0.92 -2.39 -1.47
C ALA A 135 0.08 -2.04 -0.23
N ALA A 136 -0.74 -0.99 -0.29
CA ALA A 136 -1.63 -0.64 0.80
C ALA A 136 -2.72 -1.70 1.03
N LEU A 137 -3.23 -2.36 -0.03
CA LEU A 137 -4.36 -3.31 0.01
C LEU A 137 -4.02 -4.67 0.59
N VAL A 138 -2.79 -5.12 0.36
CA VAL A 138 -2.35 -6.45 0.83
C VAL A 138 -2.26 -6.47 2.36
N ASP A 139 -2.50 -7.64 2.95
CA ASP A 139 -2.51 -7.86 4.42
C ASP A 139 -1.11 -7.77 5.08
N SER A 140 -0.42 -6.64 4.88
CA SER A 140 0.92 -6.39 5.40
C SER A 140 0.85 -5.69 6.74
N VAL A 141 1.70 -6.14 7.68
CA VAL A 141 1.62 -5.74 9.09
C VAL A 141 2.20 -4.34 9.35
N MET A 142 3.16 -3.85 8.53
CA MET A 142 3.73 -2.51 8.70
C MET A 142 4.15 -1.89 7.36
N LEU A 143 3.41 -0.89 6.91
CA LEU A 143 3.74 -0.09 5.72
C LEU A 143 4.27 1.30 6.07
N TRP A 144 3.92 1.82 7.26
CA TRP A 144 4.20 3.20 7.65
C TRP A 144 5.68 3.63 7.52
N PRO A 145 6.72 2.79 7.74
CA PRO A 145 8.11 3.25 7.57
C PRO A 145 8.44 3.57 6.10
N ASP A 146 7.97 2.74 5.17
CA ASP A 146 8.17 2.95 3.74
C ASP A 146 7.32 4.12 3.23
N LEU A 147 6.07 4.22 3.69
CA LEU A 147 5.18 5.36 3.38
C LEU A 147 5.76 6.69 3.86
N GLU A 148 6.30 6.75 5.08
CA GLU A 148 6.98 7.94 5.58
C GLU A 148 8.22 8.27 4.74
N ARG A 149 9.03 7.25 4.42
CA ARG A 149 10.22 7.43 3.56
C ARG A 149 9.82 8.02 2.21
N PHE A 150 8.77 7.51 1.57
CA PHE A 150 8.32 8.00 0.27
C PHE A 150 7.74 9.40 0.35
N ALA A 151 6.90 9.69 1.35
CA ALA A 151 6.37 11.03 1.58
C ALA A 151 7.48 12.09 1.72
N GLY A 152 8.60 11.74 2.38
CA GLY A 152 9.76 12.62 2.54
C GLY A 152 10.78 12.59 1.38
N ASN A 153 10.63 11.70 0.38
CA ASN A 153 11.63 11.54 -0.68
C ASN A 153 11.40 12.54 -1.81
N ARG A 154 12.27 13.56 -1.89
CA ARG A 154 12.21 14.63 -2.90
C ARG A 154 12.61 14.19 -4.31
N ASP A 155 13.15 12.98 -4.47
CA ASP A 155 13.43 12.40 -5.79
C ASP A 155 12.17 11.79 -6.44
N LEU A 156 11.10 11.59 -5.67
CA LEU A 156 9.79 11.14 -6.17
C LEU A 156 8.94 12.33 -6.63
N SER A 157 8.01 12.09 -7.56
CA SER A 157 7.02 13.10 -7.97
C SER A 157 6.14 13.51 -6.79
N GLU A 158 5.56 14.71 -6.86
CA GLU A 158 4.58 15.14 -5.84
C GLU A 158 3.42 14.15 -5.75
N ASP A 159 2.88 13.70 -6.88
CA ASP A 159 1.76 12.74 -6.91
C ASP A 159 2.04 11.44 -6.12
N VAL A 160 3.23 10.83 -6.29
CA VAL A 160 3.64 9.64 -5.51
C VAL A 160 3.75 9.95 -4.02
N ARG A 161 4.29 11.12 -3.67
CA ARG A 161 4.45 11.55 -2.28
C ARG A 161 3.11 11.87 -1.62
N GLU A 162 2.17 12.46 -2.36
CA GLU A 162 0.79 12.70 -1.94
C GLU A 162 0.06 11.38 -1.71
N ALA A 163 0.20 10.41 -2.61
CA ALA A 163 -0.33 9.06 -2.44
C ALA A 163 0.27 8.38 -1.19
N ALA A 164 1.56 8.56 -0.92
CA ALA A 164 2.21 8.05 0.29
C ALA A 164 1.64 8.71 1.56
N LEU A 165 1.43 10.02 1.56
CA LEU A 165 0.79 10.74 2.67
C LEU A 165 -0.65 10.29 2.89
N PHE A 166 -1.42 10.11 1.81
CA PHE A 166 -2.79 9.60 1.88
C PHE A 166 -2.83 8.25 2.62
N TRP A 167 -2.00 7.29 2.20
CA TRP A 167 -1.94 5.97 2.83
C TRP A 167 -1.37 6.03 4.25
N LEU A 168 -0.38 6.90 4.52
CA LEU A 168 0.16 7.11 5.86
C LEU A 168 -0.93 7.64 6.81
N GLY A 169 -1.84 8.48 6.32
CA GLY A 169 -3.02 8.95 7.06
C GLY A 169 -3.99 7.83 7.45
N GLN A 170 -4.04 6.73 6.69
CA GLN A 170 -4.87 5.55 7.00
C GLN A 170 -4.23 4.60 8.02
N GLU A 171 -2.91 4.69 8.23
CA GLU A 171 -2.19 3.76 9.11
C GLU A 171 -2.46 4.02 10.59
N ALA A 172 -2.77 2.99 11.39
CA ALA A 172 -3.12 3.17 12.80
C ALA A 172 -1.95 3.60 13.71
N ALA A 173 -0.71 3.51 13.22
CA ALA A 173 0.50 3.77 14.01
C ALA A 173 0.61 5.25 14.46
N ALA A 174 1.03 5.46 15.72
CA ALA A 174 1.33 6.81 16.21
C ALA A 174 2.56 7.40 15.51
N GLU A 175 3.47 6.52 15.09
CA GLU A 175 4.63 6.79 14.26
C GLU A 175 4.23 7.42 12.93
N ALA A 176 3.14 6.93 12.30
CA ALA A 176 2.62 7.49 11.05
C ALA A 176 2.22 8.96 11.22
N VAL A 177 1.51 9.28 12.31
CA VAL A 177 1.14 10.67 12.64
C VAL A 177 2.38 11.55 12.80
N ARG A 178 3.43 11.05 13.50
CA ARG A 178 4.70 11.78 13.63
C ARG A 178 5.39 12.00 12.28
N GLY A 179 5.35 11.01 11.39
CA GLY A 179 5.84 11.14 10.01
C GLY A 179 5.14 12.27 9.25
N ILE A 180 3.81 12.32 9.31
CA ILE A 180 3.01 13.38 8.67
C ILE A 180 3.35 14.76 9.25
N THR A 181 3.47 14.89 10.58
CA THR A 181 3.87 16.15 11.22
C THR A 181 5.26 16.62 10.80
N ARG A 182 6.24 15.71 10.64
CA ARG A 182 7.57 16.06 10.13
C ARG A 182 7.53 16.69 8.74
N VAL A 183 6.66 16.20 7.86
CA VAL A 183 6.47 16.77 6.51
C VAL A 183 5.91 18.19 6.60
N LEU A 184 4.94 18.44 7.47
CA LEU A 184 4.39 19.79 7.69
C LEU A 184 5.42 20.79 8.23
N GLU A 185 6.25 20.34 9.17
CA GLU A 185 7.28 21.14 9.84
C GLU A 185 8.49 21.45 8.93
N ALA A 186 8.70 20.69 7.86
CA ALA A 186 9.81 20.91 6.93
C ALA A 186 9.68 22.28 6.24
N SER A 187 10.65 23.16 6.46
CA SER A 187 10.61 24.55 5.98
C SER A 187 10.72 24.67 4.46
N ASP A 188 11.39 23.71 3.81
CA ASP A 188 11.66 23.64 2.39
C ASP A 188 10.68 22.73 1.62
N GLU A 189 9.60 22.29 2.28
CA GLU A 189 8.57 21.48 1.66
C GLU A 189 7.59 22.31 0.81
N SER A 190 7.11 21.71 -0.28
CA SER A 190 6.15 22.38 -1.17
C SER A 190 4.77 22.53 -0.51
N VAL A 191 4.03 23.55 -0.94
CA VAL A 191 2.69 23.84 -0.42
C VAL A 191 1.74 22.67 -0.67
N ASN A 192 1.75 22.11 -1.88
CA ASN A 192 0.93 20.95 -2.25
C ASN A 192 1.13 19.77 -1.29
N ILE A 193 2.38 19.43 -1.00
CA ILE A 193 2.72 18.32 -0.11
C ILE A 193 2.33 18.62 1.34
N LYS A 194 2.46 19.88 1.79
CA LYS A 194 1.95 20.29 3.10
C LYS A 194 0.43 20.17 3.17
N GLU A 195 -0.30 20.59 2.15
CA GLU A 195 -1.77 20.42 2.11
C GLU A 195 -2.18 18.94 2.12
N ALA A 196 -1.47 18.08 1.38
CA ALA A 196 -1.66 16.64 1.43
C ALA A 196 -1.39 16.07 2.83
N ALA A 197 -0.39 16.59 3.55
CA ALA A 197 -0.12 16.22 4.93
C ALA A 197 -1.22 16.72 5.89
N VAL A 198 -1.77 17.92 5.69
CA VAL A 198 -2.95 18.40 6.44
C VAL A 198 -4.15 17.48 6.22
N PHE A 199 -4.40 17.08 4.97
CA PHE A 199 -5.45 16.10 4.66
C PHE A 199 -5.19 14.75 5.34
N ALA A 200 -3.97 14.21 5.26
CA ALA A 200 -3.62 12.97 5.93
C ALA A 200 -3.87 13.03 7.45
N LEU A 201 -3.59 14.17 8.10
CA LEU A 201 -3.95 14.41 9.50
C LEU A 201 -5.46 14.47 9.72
N SER A 202 -6.25 15.07 8.81
CA SER A 202 -7.70 15.18 8.98
C SER A 202 -8.42 13.82 8.97
N GLN A 203 -7.84 12.83 8.30
CA GLN A 203 -8.35 11.45 8.26
C GLN A 203 -8.14 10.70 9.58
N ARG A 204 -7.36 11.25 10.52
CA ARG A 204 -7.14 10.65 11.84
C ARG A 204 -8.36 10.84 12.76
N PRO A 205 -8.55 9.96 13.76
CA PRO A 205 -9.58 10.16 14.78
C PRO A 205 -9.52 11.56 15.38
N ASP A 206 -10.66 12.16 15.68
CA ASP A 206 -10.77 13.57 16.11
C ASP A 206 -9.97 13.89 17.38
N SER A 207 -9.78 12.91 18.26
CA SER A 207 -8.91 13.02 19.44
C SER A 207 -7.44 13.32 19.09
N VAL A 208 -7.00 12.93 17.88
CA VAL A 208 -5.65 13.15 17.34
C VAL A 208 -5.64 14.29 16.31
N SER A 209 -6.59 14.31 15.37
CA SER A 209 -6.57 15.28 14.26
C SER A 209 -6.88 16.70 14.71
N VAL A 210 -7.88 16.92 15.55
CA VAL A 210 -8.30 18.26 16.00
C VAL A 210 -7.15 19.05 16.65
N PRO A 211 -6.42 18.55 17.67
CA PRO A 211 -5.33 19.33 18.27
C PRO A 211 -4.23 19.67 17.25
N LEU A 212 -3.84 18.73 16.38
CA LEU A 212 -2.79 18.97 15.39
C LEU A 212 -3.24 19.98 14.31
N LEU A 213 -4.48 19.89 13.84
CA LEU A 213 -5.01 20.84 12.86
C LEU A 213 -5.19 22.23 13.46
N LEU A 214 -5.54 22.34 14.74
CA LEU A 214 -5.56 23.63 15.45
C LEU A 214 -4.16 24.25 15.51
N ASP A 215 -3.13 23.45 15.79
CA ASP A 215 -1.74 23.92 15.79
C ASP A 215 -1.36 24.44 14.40
N VAL A 216 -1.63 23.66 13.33
CA VAL A 216 -1.38 24.10 11.94
C VAL A 216 -2.13 25.40 11.61
N ALA A 217 -3.42 25.49 11.95
CA ALA A 217 -4.21 26.69 11.68
C ALA A 217 -3.67 27.95 12.38
N ARG A 218 -3.01 27.79 13.55
CA ARG A 218 -2.38 28.89 14.29
C ARG A 218 -0.99 29.22 13.78
N SER A 219 -0.16 28.21 13.49
CA SER A 219 1.28 28.40 13.27
C SER A 219 1.74 28.29 11.82
N ALA A 220 0.91 27.81 10.88
CA ALA A 220 1.33 27.69 9.49
C ALA A 220 1.72 29.05 8.89
N ASP A 221 2.91 29.09 8.27
CA ASP A 221 3.44 30.28 7.61
C ASP A 221 2.72 30.57 6.28
N HIS A 222 2.41 29.52 5.52
CA HIS A 222 1.77 29.65 4.21
C HIS A 222 0.24 29.78 4.34
N PRO A 223 -0.40 30.76 3.67
CA PRO A 223 -1.84 30.96 3.74
C PRO A 223 -2.64 29.74 3.28
N ASP A 224 -2.24 29.08 2.20
CA ASP A 224 -2.99 27.93 1.65
C ASP A 224 -2.98 26.73 2.61
N VAL A 225 -1.83 26.44 3.25
CA VAL A 225 -1.72 25.40 4.28
C VAL A 225 -2.61 25.72 5.49
N LYS A 226 -2.67 27.00 5.87
CA LYS A 226 -3.55 27.48 6.94
C LYS A 226 -5.02 27.30 6.54
N GLU A 227 -5.39 27.73 5.34
CA GLU A 227 -6.74 27.57 4.79
C GLU A 227 -7.17 26.10 4.75
N SER A 228 -6.30 25.21 4.30
CA SER A 228 -6.53 23.76 4.31
C SER A 228 -6.83 23.26 5.74
N ALA A 229 -6.07 23.72 6.75
CA ALA A 229 -6.35 23.35 8.14
C ALA A 229 -7.71 23.88 8.62
N PHE A 230 -8.07 25.13 8.31
CA PHE A 230 -9.41 25.68 8.59
C PHE A 230 -10.53 24.86 7.93
N PHE A 231 -10.34 24.49 6.67
CA PHE A 231 -11.29 23.68 5.91
C PHE A 231 -11.53 22.33 6.58
N TRP A 232 -10.47 21.59 6.93
CA TRP A 232 -10.61 20.28 7.58
C TRP A 232 -11.15 20.38 9.01
N LEU A 233 -10.77 21.42 9.77
CA LEU A 233 -11.37 21.72 11.07
C LEU A 233 -12.88 21.96 10.95
N SER A 234 -13.35 22.65 9.92
CA SER A 234 -14.78 22.95 9.72
C SER A 234 -15.66 21.70 9.52
N GLN A 235 -15.05 20.56 9.21
CA GLN A 235 -15.73 19.26 9.07
C GLN A 235 -15.75 18.45 10.37
N LYS A 236 -15.16 18.97 11.46
CA LYS A 236 -15.11 18.31 12.77
C LYS A 236 -16.19 18.87 13.69
N ASP A 237 -16.94 17.97 14.32
CA ASP A 237 -17.92 18.31 15.36
C ASP A 237 -17.25 18.30 16.74
N ASP A 238 -16.36 19.27 16.98
CA ASP A 238 -15.60 19.38 18.23
C ASP A 238 -15.70 20.80 18.83
N PRO A 239 -16.11 20.96 20.10
CA PRO A 239 -16.25 22.27 20.74
C PRO A 239 -14.99 23.15 20.68
N ARG A 240 -13.79 22.54 20.69
CA ARG A 240 -12.52 23.28 20.61
C ARG A 240 -12.37 24.01 19.27
N VAL A 241 -12.94 23.46 18.20
CA VAL A 241 -12.93 24.09 16.87
C VAL A 241 -13.82 25.32 16.85
N LEU A 242 -15.02 25.23 17.47
CA LEU A 242 -15.90 26.37 17.61
C LEU A 242 -15.25 27.49 18.43
N GLU A 243 -14.63 27.14 19.56
CA GLU A 243 -13.89 28.10 20.39
C GLU A 243 -12.79 28.79 19.58
N PHE A 244 -11.98 28.03 18.85
CA PHE A 244 -10.94 28.58 17.98
C PHE A 244 -11.49 29.53 16.91
N PHE A 245 -12.55 29.17 16.20
CA PHE A 245 -13.14 30.06 15.19
C PHE A 245 -13.71 31.34 15.81
N LEU A 246 -14.27 31.27 17.03
CA LEU A 246 -14.72 32.46 17.76
C LEU A 246 -13.55 33.37 18.18
N GLU A 247 -12.42 32.80 18.61
CA GLU A 247 -11.19 33.57 18.89
C GLU A 247 -10.74 34.34 17.64
N VAL A 248 -10.61 33.64 16.51
CA VAL A 248 -10.19 34.21 15.23
C VAL A 248 -11.13 35.32 14.77
N LEU A 249 -12.45 35.11 14.82
CA LEU A 249 -13.46 36.10 14.43
C LEU A 249 -13.49 37.32 15.35
N ARG A 250 -13.06 37.18 16.61
CA ARG A 250 -12.92 38.29 17.56
C ARG A 250 -11.58 39.01 17.41
N GLY A 251 -10.67 38.50 16.58
CA GLY A 251 -9.30 39.01 16.42
C GLY A 251 -8.43 38.79 17.66
N GLN A 252 -8.66 37.69 18.38
CA GLN A 252 -7.91 37.30 19.59
C GLN A 252 -6.80 36.29 19.27
#